data_AF-A0A2D3VXV0-F1
#
_entry.id   AF-A0A2D3VXV0-F1
#
_cell.length_a   1.000
_cell.length_b   1.000
_cell.length_c   1.000
_cell.angle_alpha   90.00
_cell.angle_beta   90.00
_cell.angle_gamma   90.00
#
_symmetry.space_group_name_H-M   'P 1'
#
loop_
_entity.id
_entity.type
_entity.pdbx_description
1 polymer ?
#
loop_
_entity_poly.entity_id
_entity_poly.type
_entity_poly.pdbx_seq_one_letter_code
_entity_poly.pdbx_strand_id
1 'polypeptide(L)'
;FLNALTLGSSEMSEGEGVNLLSVHASKGLEFKEVYVIDLMDGRFPNRKLMSMGGSLEEERRLFYVATTRAKDKLALSYAKFDKIKKIQYIHSPFLKEAKLIT
;
A
#
# COMPACT_ATOMS: atom_id res chain seq x y z
N PHE A 1 1.26 -16.85 -8.44
CA PHE A 1 1.52 -15.68 -9.32
C PHE A 1 1.91 -14.39 -8.57
N LEU A 2 1.67 -14.24 -7.26
CA LEU A 2 2.26 -13.15 -6.45
C LEU A 2 2.83 -13.71 -5.14
N ASN A 3 3.59 -14.81 -5.25
CA ASN A 3 4.35 -15.29 -4.10
C ASN A 3 5.65 -14.49 -4.07
N ALA A 4 5.73 -13.56 -3.12
CA ALA A 4 6.98 -13.02 -2.63
C ALA A 4 7.95 -12.54 -3.72
N LEU A 5 7.65 -11.39 -4.34
CA LEU A 5 8.72 -10.43 -4.56
C LEU A 5 9.14 -9.97 -3.17
N THR A 6 10.02 -10.73 -2.53
CA THR A 6 10.83 -10.26 -1.41
C THR A 6 11.62 -9.08 -1.94
N LEU A 7 11.04 -7.89 -1.79
CA LEU A 7 11.75 -6.64 -1.94
C LEU A 7 12.72 -6.57 -0.77
N GLY A 8 13.93 -7.07 -1.02
CA GLY A 8 15.04 -6.94 -0.10
C GLY A 8 15.26 -5.46 0.21
N SER A 9 15.51 -5.17 1.48
CA SER A 9 15.81 -3.82 1.99
C SER A 9 17.20 -3.32 1.60
N SER A 10 17.82 -3.91 0.58
CA SER A 10 19.22 -3.70 0.24
C SER A 10 19.31 -3.47 -1.25
N GLU A 11 19.68 -2.23 -1.57
CA GLU A 11 19.96 -1.67 -2.89
C GLU A 11 18.71 -1.18 -3.65
N MET A 12 18.33 0.06 -3.30
CA MET A 12 17.67 0.94 -4.26
C MET A 12 18.60 1.00 -5.47
N SER A 13 18.23 0.33 -6.56
CA SER A 13 19.11 0.16 -7.72
C SER A 13 19.63 1.52 -8.17
N GLU A 14 20.95 1.70 -8.20
CA GLU A 14 21.59 2.85 -8.83
C GLU A 14 21.33 2.78 -10.35
N GLY A 15 20.23 3.39 -10.79
CA GLY A 15 19.80 3.37 -12.18
C GLY A 15 18.52 4.17 -12.42
N GLU A 16 18.24 4.50 -13.68
CA GLU A 16 16.99 5.14 -14.07
C GLU A 16 15.85 4.12 -14.08
N GLY A 17 14.79 4.37 -13.31
CA GLY A 17 13.64 3.45 -13.24
C GLY A 17 12.61 3.81 -12.18
N VAL A 18 11.58 2.96 -12.07
CA VAL A 18 10.52 3.08 -11.05
C VAL A 18 10.86 2.22 -9.84
N ASN A 19 10.83 2.83 -8.65
CA ASN A 19 11.00 2.10 -7.40
C ASN A 19 9.70 1.36 -7.02
N LEU A 20 9.73 0.03 -7.03
CA LEU A 20 8.66 -0.79 -6.48
C LEU A 20 9.04 -1.21 -5.07
N LEU A 21 8.36 -0.67 -4.05
CA LEU A 21 8.70 -0.89 -2.64
C LEU A 21 7.49 -1.37 -1.85
N SER A 22 7.74 -2.13 -0.77
CA SER A 22 6.73 -2.27 0.28
C SER A 22 6.62 -0.96 1.07
N VAL A 23 5.48 -0.72 1.73
CA VAL A 23 5.31 0.48 2.57
C VAL A 23 6.39 0.55 3.66
N HIS A 24 6.73 -0.59 4.27
CA HIS A 24 7.80 -0.67 5.26
C HIS A 24 9.16 -0.26 4.69
N ALA A 25 9.51 -0.74 3.49
CA ALA A 25 10.77 -0.41 2.83
C ALA A 25 10.85 1.06 2.39
N SER A 26 9.71 1.73 2.20
CA SER A 26 9.65 3.16 1.85
C SER A 26 9.93 4.10 3.03
N LYS A 27 9.94 3.59 4.27
CA LYS A 27 10.07 4.41 5.48
C LYS A 27 11.40 5.18 5.47
N GLY A 28 11.32 6.50 5.64
CA GLY A 28 12.49 7.39 5.60
C GLY A 28 12.88 7.87 4.20
N LEU A 29 12.29 7.32 3.15
CA LEU A 29 12.46 7.80 1.77
C LEU A 29 11.37 8.81 1.42
N GLU A 30 11.60 9.59 0.37
CA GLU A 30 10.60 10.48 -0.21
C GLU A 30 10.77 10.53 -1.73
N PHE A 31 9.66 10.65 -2.45
CA PHE A 31 9.62 10.66 -3.91
C PHE A 31 8.77 11.81 -4.42
N LYS A 32 9.09 12.30 -5.61
CA LYS A 32 8.29 13.34 -6.29
C LYS A 32 6.84 12.88 -6.48
N GLU A 33 6.68 11.63 -6.94
CA GLU A 33 5.39 10.99 -7.13
C GLU A 33 5.34 9.63 -6.44
N VAL A 34 4.22 9.32 -5.78
CA VAL A 34 3.98 8.02 -5.14
C VAL A 34 2.64 7.45 -5.57
N TYR A 35 2.65 6.16 -5.90
CA TYR A 35 1.48 5.40 -6.31
C TYR A 35 1.24 4.30 -5.28
N VAL A 36 0.25 4.48 -4.40
CA VAL A 36 -0.17 3.47 -3.43
C VAL A 36 -1.27 2.62 -4.06
N ILE A 37 -0.97 1.34 -4.23
CA ILE A 37 -1.86 0.35 -4.85
C ILE A 37 -2.48 -0.55 -3.78
N ASP A 38 -3.44 -1.38 -4.19
CA ASP A 38 -4.08 -2.40 -3.37
C ASP A 38 -4.76 -1.89 -2.08
N LEU A 39 -5.29 -0.66 -2.11
CA LEU A 39 -6.09 -0.08 -1.02
C LEU A 39 -7.49 -0.70 -0.95
N MET A 40 -7.56 -1.99 -0.67
CA MET A 40 -8.78 -2.79 -0.55
C MET A 40 -8.89 -3.35 0.87
N ASP A 41 -10.11 -3.46 1.39
CA ASP A 41 -10.34 -4.10 2.69
C ASP A 41 -9.85 -5.55 2.69
N GLY A 42 -9.16 -5.95 3.77
CA GLY A 42 -8.50 -7.23 3.90
C GLY A 42 -7.11 -7.31 3.28
N ARG A 43 -6.74 -6.38 2.38
CA ARG A 43 -5.39 -6.26 1.81
C ARG A 43 -4.58 -5.18 2.49
N PHE A 44 -5.14 -3.98 2.56
CA PHE A 44 -4.56 -2.85 3.28
C PHE A 44 -5.73 -2.05 3.90
N PRO A 45 -6.10 -2.34 5.17
CA PRO A 45 -5.36 -3.08 6.19
C PRO A 45 -5.24 -4.58 5.93
N ASN A 46 -4.07 -5.14 6.20
CA ASN A 46 -3.83 -6.57 6.10
C ASN A 46 -4.43 -7.32 7.31
N ARG A 47 -5.69 -7.76 7.16
CA ARG A 47 -6.41 -8.48 8.22
C ARG A 47 -5.71 -9.76 8.66
N LYS A 48 -4.94 -10.42 7.79
CA LYS A 48 -4.18 -11.62 8.17
C LYS A 48 -3.05 -11.28 9.14
N LEU A 49 -2.28 -10.21 8.88
CA LEU A 49 -1.25 -9.75 9.82
C LEU A 49 -1.87 -9.30 11.15
N MET A 50 -3.02 -8.62 11.12
CA MET A 50 -3.74 -8.25 12.33
C MET A 50 -4.13 -9.47 13.18
N SER A 51 -4.55 -10.58 12.53
CA SER A 51 -4.88 -11.82 13.26
C SER A 51 -3.67 -12.51 13.92
N MET A 52 -2.45 -12.16 13.52
CA MET A 52 -1.19 -12.73 14.05
C MET A 52 -0.46 -11.78 15.01
N GLY A 53 -1.19 -10.81 15.59
CA GLY A 53 -0.64 -9.86 16.57
C GLY A 53 -0.41 -8.44 16.05
N GLY A 54 -0.71 -8.17 14.77
CA GLY A 54 -0.80 -6.80 14.26
C GLY A 54 -2.04 -6.06 14.78
N SER A 55 -2.10 -4.74 14.56
CA SER A 55 -3.28 -3.94 14.93
C SER A 55 -3.73 -3.05 13.78
N LEU A 56 -5.01 -2.67 13.78
CA LEU A 56 -5.54 -1.72 12.81
C LEU A 56 -4.82 -0.36 12.91
N GLU A 57 -4.45 0.03 14.13
CA GLU A 57 -3.67 1.25 14.38
C GLU A 57 -2.29 1.22 13.70
N GLU A 58 -1.63 0.06 13.69
CA GLU A 58 -0.35 -0.09 12.99
C GLU A 58 -0.53 0.00 11.47
N GLU A 59 -1.54 -0.67 10.91
CA GLU A 59 -1.86 -0.56 9.49
C GLU A 59 -2.24 0.89 9.11
N ARG A 60 -2.92 1.62 9.99
CA ARG A 60 -3.22 3.04 9.79
C ARG A 60 -1.95 3.89 9.79
N ARG A 61 -1.01 3.62 10.70
CA ARG A 61 0.32 4.27 10.69
C ARG A 61 1.08 3.98 9.41
N LEU A 62 1.00 2.75 8.89
CA LEU A 62 1.60 2.41 7.59
C LEU A 62 0.94 3.17 6.45
N PHE A 63 -0.39 3.32 6.45
CA PHE A 63 -1.07 4.15 5.45
C PHE A 63 -0.61 5.62 5.52
N TYR A 64 -0.46 6.18 6.73
CA TYR A 64 0.12 7.50 6.92
C TYR A 64 1.57 7.59 6.40
N VAL A 65 2.40 6.59 6.68
CA VAL A 65 3.77 6.55 6.14
C VAL A 65 3.74 6.56 4.61
N ALA A 66 2.95 5.69 3.98
CA ALA A 66 2.85 5.59 2.52
C ALA A 66 2.42 6.91 1.87
N THR A 67 1.39 7.56 2.42
CA THR A 67 0.86 8.83 1.90
C THR A 67 1.84 10.00 2.06
N THR A 68 2.60 10.03 3.17
CA THR A 68 3.62 11.06 3.41
C THR A 68 4.95 10.83 2.68
N ARG A 69 5.09 9.77 1.88
CA ARG A 69 6.28 9.59 1.03
C ARG A 69 6.24 10.50 -0.21
N ALA A 70 5.07 11.03 -0.58
CA ALA A 70 4.88 11.87 -1.76
C ALA A 70 5.21 13.34 -1.48
N LYS A 71 6.01 13.97 -2.36
CA LYS A 71 6.28 15.41 -2.34
C LYS A 71 5.25 16.20 -3.14
N ASP A 72 5.01 15.81 -4.39
CA ASP A 72 4.20 16.60 -5.32
C ASP A 72 2.88 15.89 -5.66
N LYS A 73 2.94 14.58 -5.91
CA LYS A 73 1.78 13.81 -6.37
C LYS A 73 1.61 12.50 -5.62
N LEU A 74 0.40 12.28 -5.12
CA LEU A 74 -0.03 11.04 -4.52
C LEU A 74 -1.18 10.45 -5.32
N ALA A 75 -1.00 9.24 -5.85
CA ALA A 75 -2.07 8.47 -6.47
C ALA A 75 -2.43 7.29 -5.57
N LEU A 76 -3.72 7.15 -5.29
CA LEU A 76 -4.26 6.08 -4.44
C LEU A 76 -5.20 5.22 -5.29
N SER A 77 -5.04 3.90 -5.24
CA SER A 77 -5.82 3.01 -6.11
C SER A 77 -6.19 1.69 -5.44
N TYR A 78 -7.31 1.14 -5.91
CA TYR A 78 -7.83 -0.16 -5.48
C TYR A 78 -8.56 -0.81 -6.67
N ALA A 79 -8.54 -2.14 -6.74
CA ALA A 79 -9.30 -2.87 -7.74
C ALA A 79 -10.76 -3.01 -7.29
N LYS A 80 -11.73 -2.92 -8.21
CA LYS A 80 -13.14 -3.18 -7.90
C LYS A 80 -13.50 -4.66 -8.00
N PHE A 81 -12.81 -5.41 -8.87
CA PHE A 81 -13.15 -6.80 -9.19
C PHE A 81 -11.93 -7.60 -9.64
N ASP A 82 -11.79 -8.82 -9.12
CA ASP A 82 -10.84 -9.83 -9.57
C ASP A 82 -11.53 -10.76 -10.57
N LYS A 83 -11.12 -10.69 -11.85
CA LYS A 83 -11.72 -11.52 -12.92
C LYS A 83 -11.43 -13.01 -12.76
N ILE A 84 -10.28 -13.37 -12.20
CA ILE A 84 -9.83 -14.76 -12.08
C ILE A 84 -10.54 -15.42 -10.91
N LYS A 85 -10.55 -14.75 -9.75
CA LYS A 85 -11.20 -15.26 -8.54
C LYS A 85 -12.71 -15.01 -8.52
N LYS A 86 -13.21 -14.16 -9.41
CA LYS A 86 -14.61 -13.69 -9.46
C LYS A 86 -15.06 -13.06 -8.14
N ILE A 87 -14.19 -12.27 -7.52
CA ILE A 87 -14.44 -11.60 -6.24
C ILE A 87 -14.56 -10.10 -6.47
N GLN A 88 -15.59 -9.48 -5.88
CA GLN A 88 -15.65 -8.01 -5.76
C GLN A 88 -14.87 -7.58 -4.52
N TYR A 89 -14.08 -6.52 -4.67
CA TYR A 89 -13.34 -5.94 -3.56
C TYR A 89 -14.04 -4.68 -3.07
N ILE A 90 -14.03 -4.52 -1.74
CA ILE A 90 -14.40 -3.28 -1.08
C ILE A 90 -13.13 -2.44 -0.93
N HIS A 91 -13.25 -1.13 -1.10
CA HIS A 91 -12.14 -0.20 -0.86
C HIS A 91 -11.62 -0.29 0.59
N SER A 92 -10.39 0.17 0.82
CA SER A 92 -9.82 0.29 2.15
C SER A 92 -10.67 1.23 3.02
N PRO A 93 -10.87 0.95 4.32
CA PRO A 93 -11.47 1.90 5.26
C PRO A 93 -10.66 3.20 5.36
N PHE A 94 -9.34 3.16 5.13
CA PHE A 94 -8.49 4.35 5.22
C PHE A 94 -8.83 5.41 4.16
N LEU A 95 -9.33 4.99 2.99
CA LEU A 95 -9.82 5.93 1.97
C LEU A 95 -11.07 6.70 2.45
N LYS A 96 -11.94 6.03 3.22
CA LYS A 96 -13.11 6.66 3.83
C LYS A 96 -12.73 7.56 5.00
N GLU A 97 -11.82 7.10 5.88
CA GLU A 97 -11.26 7.91 6.97
C GLU A 97 -10.61 9.21 6.45
N ALA A 98 -9.90 9.12 5.33
CA ALA A 98 -9.30 10.27 4.64
C ALA A 98 -10.30 11.14 3.85
N LYS A 99 -11.60 10.81 3.89
CA LYS A 99 -12.69 11.52 3.17
C LYS A 99 -12.48 11.61 1.65
N LEU A 100 -11.78 10.64 1.06
CA LEU A 100 -11.55 10.58 -0.38
C LEU A 100 -12.70 9.89 -1.12
N ILE A 101 -13.52 9.15 -0.39
CA ILE A 101 -14.71 8.43 -0.86
C ILE A 101 -15.80 8.46 0.22
N THR A 102 -17.05 8.23 -0.19
CA THR A 102 -18.26 8.28 0.66
C THR A 102 -18.66 6.89 1.15
#